data_AF-A0A7R9DD95-F1
#
_entry.id   AF-A0A7R9DD95-F1
#
_cell.length_a   1.000
_cell.length_b   1.000
_cell.length_c   1.000
_cell.angle_alpha   90.00
_cell.angle_beta   90.00
_cell.angle_gamma   90.00
#
_symmetry.space_group_name_H-M   'P 1'
#
loop_
_entity.id
_entity.type
_entity.pdbx_description
1 polymer ?
#
loop_
_entity_poly.entity_id
_entity_poly.type
_entity_poly.pdbx_seq_one_letter_code
_entity_poly.pdbx_strand_id
1 'polypeptide(L)'
;MGNSKKSASKNVAEGAAAKFGDLQIRDSLTGMAPEPLLNVGVRQGANLVTGELNVNPGTPLQMEIYLDKSSAPVYGLLVSYMKVSDTRAQEETIIFNGSVQHY
;
A
#
# COMPACT_ATOMS: atom_id res chain seq x y z
N MET A 1 4.00 53.43 70.28
CA MET A 1 2.69 53.18 69.64
C MET A 1 2.72 53.79 68.25
N GLY A 2 2.58 52.99 67.18
CA GLY A 2 2.48 53.51 65.79
C GLY A 2 3.23 52.70 64.73
N ASN A 3 2.75 51.49 64.41
CA ASN A 3 3.16 50.76 63.21
C ASN A 3 2.47 51.36 61.98
N SER A 4 3.20 51.66 60.90
CA SER A 4 2.60 51.77 59.56
C SER A 4 3.33 50.89 58.57
N LYS A 5 2.52 50.07 57.89
CA LYS A 5 2.89 48.91 57.07
C LYS A 5 3.46 49.36 55.73
N LYS A 6 4.51 48.66 55.29
CA LYS A 6 5.09 48.74 53.93
C LYS A 6 4.03 48.23 52.93
N SER A 7 3.51 49.09 52.06
CA SER A 7 2.55 48.74 51.00
C SER A 7 3.29 48.14 49.81
N ALA A 8 3.04 46.85 49.55
CA ALA A 8 3.51 46.15 48.36
C ALA A 8 2.55 46.42 47.19
N SER A 9 3.09 46.91 46.06
CA SER A 9 2.37 47.01 44.79
C SER A 9 2.20 45.62 44.20
N LYS A 10 0.96 45.13 44.07
CA LYS A 10 0.64 43.88 43.38
C LYS A 10 0.44 44.17 41.90
N ASN A 11 1.49 43.98 41.09
CA ASN A 11 1.35 43.96 39.63
C ASN A 11 0.74 42.61 39.22
N VAL A 12 -0.39 42.66 38.51
CA VAL A 12 -1.00 41.51 37.85
C VAL A 12 -0.22 41.29 36.55
N ALA A 13 0.54 40.20 36.46
CA ALA A 13 1.28 39.82 35.26
C ALA A 13 0.63 38.60 34.61
N GLU A 14 0.20 38.85 33.36
CA GLU A 14 0.00 38.01 32.18
C GLU A 14 -0.08 36.48 32.25
N GLY A 15 -0.97 35.97 31.40
CA GLY A 15 -1.33 34.57 31.24
C GLY A 15 -0.17 33.64 30.88
N ALA A 16 -0.40 32.38 31.24
CA ALA A 16 0.53 31.28 31.16
C ALA A 16 1.06 31.00 29.75
N ALA A 17 2.38 30.95 29.61
CA ALA A 17 3.05 30.14 28.59
C ALA A 17 3.55 28.86 29.26
N ALA A 18 2.83 27.75 29.08
CA ALA A 18 3.37 26.44 29.42
C ALA A 18 4.54 26.15 28.46
N LYS A 19 5.75 26.07 29.01
CA LYS A 19 6.97 25.65 28.29
C LYS A 19 6.81 24.19 27.87
N PHE A 20 6.48 23.96 26.61
CA PHE A 20 6.76 22.67 25.97
C PHE A 20 8.27 22.61 25.69
N GLY A 21 8.96 21.64 26.28
CA GLY A 21 10.41 21.47 26.13
C GLY A 21 10.82 21.29 24.68
N ASP A 22 12.05 21.73 24.36
CA ASP A 22 12.66 21.71 23.03
C ASP A 22 12.61 20.32 22.37
N LEU A 23 11.57 20.06 21.59
CA LEU A 23 11.54 18.97 20.62
C LEU A 23 12.28 19.44 19.36
N GLN A 24 13.59 19.15 19.29
CA GLN A 24 14.35 19.31 18.06
C GLN A 24 14.12 18.08 17.17
N ILE A 25 13.25 18.20 16.16
CA ILE A 25 13.19 17.24 15.06
C ILE A 25 14.46 17.45 14.22
N ARG A 26 15.41 16.51 14.26
CA ARG A 26 16.74 16.69 13.66
C ARG A 26 16.95 16.07 12.29
N ASP A 27 16.06 15.21 11.81
CA ASP A 27 16.26 14.48 10.56
C ASP A 27 15.00 14.46 9.69
N SER A 28 15.16 14.70 8.39
CA SER A 28 14.16 14.37 7.38
C SER A 28 14.62 13.12 6.63
N LEU A 29 13.80 12.06 6.65
CA LEU A 29 14.04 10.87 5.84
C LEU A 29 13.31 11.04 4.50
N THR A 30 14.07 11.27 3.42
CA THR A 30 13.53 11.22 2.07
C THR A 30 13.83 9.84 1.47
N GLY A 31 12.78 9.10 1.14
CA GLY A 31 12.86 7.83 0.43
C GLY A 31 12.03 7.89 -0.85
N MET A 32 12.47 7.19 -1.89
CA MET A 32 11.66 6.95 -3.08
C MET A 32 10.97 5.60 -2.96
N ALA A 33 9.70 5.54 -3.36
CA ALA A 33 9.02 4.26 -3.52
C ALA A 33 9.73 3.42 -4.61
N PRO A 34 9.74 2.08 -4.48
CA PRO A 34 10.36 1.22 -5.49
C PRO A 34 9.60 1.31 -6.82
N GLU A 35 10.29 1.11 -7.93
CA GLU A 35 9.63 0.94 -9.22
C GLU A 35 8.83 -0.38 -9.20
N PRO A 36 7.51 -0.35 -9.50
CA PRO A 36 6.68 -1.53 -9.39
C PRO A 36 6.98 -2.54 -10.50
N LEU A 37 7.30 -3.78 -10.13
CA LEU A 37 7.39 -4.90 -11.08
C LEU A 37 6.18 -5.81 -10.96
N LEU A 38 5.35 -5.82 -12.00
CA LEU A 38 4.19 -6.69 -12.12
C LEU A 38 4.58 -8.02 -12.79
N ASN A 39 4.28 -9.12 -12.12
CA ASN A 39 4.52 -10.47 -12.63
C ASN A 39 3.20 -11.20 -12.84
N VAL A 40 3.20 -12.11 -13.81
CA VAL A 40 2.07 -12.99 -14.12
C VAL A 40 2.58 -14.42 -14.22
N GLY A 41 1.84 -15.36 -13.64
CA GLY A 41 2.15 -16.79 -13.67
C GLY A 41 0.91 -17.65 -13.85
N VAL A 42 1.14 -18.89 -14.28
CA VAL A 42 0.12 -19.93 -14.34
C VAL A 42 0.58 -21.09 -13.48
N ARG A 43 -0.31 -21.60 -12.63
CA ARG A 43 -0.08 -22.74 -11.75
C ARG A 43 -1.02 -23.88 -12.08
N GLN A 44 -0.46 -25.08 -12.06
CA GLN A 44 -1.22 -26.32 -12.02
C GLN A 44 -0.96 -26.96 -10.65
N GLY A 45 -1.92 -26.81 -9.73
CA GLY A 45 -1.72 -27.15 -8.33
C GLY A 45 -0.53 -26.37 -7.73
N ALA A 46 0.47 -27.09 -7.21
CA ALA A 46 1.64 -26.48 -6.57
C ALA A 46 2.73 -26.02 -7.54
N ASN A 47 2.65 -26.36 -8.83
CA ASN A 47 3.73 -26.16 -9.78
C ASN A 47 3.51 -24.91 -10.63
N LEU A 48 4.52 -24.05 -10.70
CA LEU A 48 4.57 -22.95 -11.66
C LEU A 48 4.89 -23.49 -13.05
N VAL A 49 4.11 -23.06 -14.03
CA VAL A 49 4.29 -23.42 -15.44
C VAL A 49 5.36 -22.52 -16.03
N THR A 50 6.44 -23.11 -16.56
CA THR A 50 7.63 -22.38 -17.05
C THR A 50 7.86 -22.51 -18.55
N GLY A 51 6.91 -23.11 -19.28
CA GLY A 51 6.99 -23.30 -20.73
C GLY A 51 5.62 -23.71 -21.31
N GLU A 52 5.64 -24.38 -22.45
CA GLU A 52 4.42 -24.93 -23.05
C GLU A 52 3.80 -25.98 -22.14
N LEU A 53 2.46 -25.92 -21.99
CA LEU A 53 1.72 -26.79 -21.12
C LEU A 53 0.59 -27.46 -21.89
N ASN A 54 0.70 -28.78 -22.04
CA ASN A 54 -0.41 -29.60 -22.52
C ASN A 54 -1.33 -29.90 -21.33
N VAL A 55 -2.51 -29.32 -21.32
CA VAL A 55 -3.54 -29.60 -20.31
C VAL A 55 -4.67 -30.39 -20.91
N ASN A 56 -5.23 -31.31 -20.12
CA ASN A 56 -6.50 -31.92 -20.47
C ASN A 56 -7.61 -30.87 -20.30
N PRO A 57 -8.60 -30.81 -21.20
CA PRO A 57 -9.77 -29.96 -21.02
C PRO A 57 -10.42 -30.16 -19.64
N GLY A 58 -10.80 -29.06 -19.00
CA GLY A 58 -11.38 -29.07 -17.64
C GLY A 58 -10.35 -29.19 -16.51
N THR A 59 -9.05 -29.27 -16.81
CA THR A 59 -8.01 -29.21 -15.77
C THR A 59 -8.00 -27.81 -15.15
N PRO A 60 -8.22 -27.67 -13.83
CA PRO A 60 -8.21 -26.36 -13.20
C PRO A 60 -6.81 -25.77 -13.24
N LEU A 61 -6.71 -24.55 -13.73
CA LEU A 61 -5.50 -23.74 -13.72
C LEU A 61 -5.72 -22.52 -12.82
N GLN A 62 -4.67 -22.14 -12.10
CA GLN A 62 -4.67 -20.94 -11.29
C GLN A 62 -3.79 -19.89 -11.96
N MET A 63 -4.41 -18.78 -12.35
CA MET A 63 -3.70 -17.59 -12.80
C MET A 63 -3.28 -16.77 -11.57
N GLU A 64 -2.03 -16.33 -11.53
CA GLU A 64 -1.53 -15.44 -10.49
C GLU A 64 -1.00 -14.15 -11.10
N ILE A 65 -1.39 -13.01 -10.53
CA ILE A 65 -0.77 -11.71 -10.76
C ILE A 65 -0.23 -11.24 -9.42
N TYR A 66 1.03 -10.83 -9.38
CA TYR A 66 1.66 -10.40 -8.14
C TYR A 66 2.72 -9.33 -8.38
N LEU A 67 2.94 -8.53 -7.35
CA LEU A 67 4.06 -7.60 -7.29
C LEU A 67 5.31 -8.31 -6.77
N ASP A 68 6.47 -7.88 -7.22
CA ASP A 68 7.73 -8.31 -6.63
C ASP A 68 7.83 -7.90 -5.16
N LYS A 69 8.78 -8.52 -4.44
CA LYS A 69 8.91 -8.37 -2.98
C LYS A 69 9.14 -6.93 -2.54
N SER A 70 9.81 -6.11 -3.36
CA SER A 70 10.05 -4.70 -3.06
C SER A 70 8.75 -3.88 -3.10
N SER A 71 7.87 -4.18 -4.07
CA SER A 71 6.73 -3.33 -4.40
C SER A 71 5.46 -3.75 -3.67
N ALA A 72 5.30 -5.04 -3.33
CA ALA A 72 4.13 -5.57 -2.65
C ALA A 72 3.76 -4.87 -1.32
N PRO A 73 4.71 -4.39 -0.49
CA PRO A 73 4.38 -3.65 0.73
C PRO A 73 3.91 -2.20 0.48
N VAL A 74 4.13 -1.65 -0.72
CA VAL A 74 3.90 -0.23 -1.03
C VAL A 74 2.68 -0.03 -1.91
N TYR A 75 2.41 -0.95 -2.84
CA TYR A 75 1.35 -0.83 -3.83
C TYR A 75 0.29 -1.93 -3.68
N GLY A 76 -0.96 -1.60 -4.01
CA GLY A 76 -2.04 -2.56 -4.20
C GLY A 76 -2.26 -2.92 -5.66
N LEU A 77 -2.91 -4.06 -5.92
CA LEU A 77 -3.31 -4.49 -7.26
C LEU A 77 -4.82 -4.37 -7.43
N LEU A 78 -5.24 -3.64 -8.46
CA LEU A 78 -6.61 -3.62 -8.95
C LEU A 78 -6.62 -4.13 -10.37
N VAL A 79 -7.37 -5.20 -10.63
CA VAL A 79 -7.51 -5.78 -11.97
C VAL A 79 -8.90 -5.44 -12.50
N SER A 80 -8.98 -4.56 -13.50
CA SER A 80 -10.26 -4.16 -14.11
C SER A 80 -10.62 -4.96 -15.35
N TYR A 81 -9.63 -5.51 -16.05
CA TYR A 81 -9.82 -6.25 -17.30
C TYR A 81 -8.74 -7.33 -17.46
N MET A 82 -9.15 -8.54 -17.79
CA MET A 82 -8.26 -9.66 -18.06
C MET A 82 -8.82 -10.51 -19.20
N LYS A 83 -7.99 -10.73 -20.21
CA LYS A 83 -8.31 -11.54 -21.38
C LYS A 83 -7.24 -12.60 -21.57
N VAL A 84 -7.65 -13.84 -21.75
CA VAL A 84 -6.78 -14.98 -22.02
C VAL A 84 -6.95 -15.42 -23.47
N SER A 85 -5.90 -15.98 -24.06
CA SER A 85 -5.92 -16.44 -25.44
C SER A 85 -4.95 -17.58 -25.67
N ASP A 86 -5.37 -18.58 -26.44
CA ASP A 86 -4.57 -19.75 -26.81
C ASP A 86 -3.69 -19.47 -28.06
N THR A 87 -4.16 -18.68 -29.03
CA THR A 87 -3.42 -18.35 -30.27
C THR A 87 -3.91 -17.05 -30.95
N ARG A 88 -4.55 -16.14 -30.21
CA ARG A 88 -5.34 -14.98 -30.69
C ARG A 88 -6.58 -15.34 -31.54
N ALA A 89 -6.68 -16.55 -32.08
CA ALA A 89 -7.87 -17.03 -32.78
C ALA A 89 -9.03 -17.34 -31.83
N GLN A 90 -8.70 -17.69 -30.58
CA GLN A 90 -9.66 -17.91 -29.50
C GLN A 90 -9.25 -17.03 -28.32
N GLU A 91 -10.18 -16.22 -27.85
CA GLU A 91 -9.98 -15.28 -26.74
C GLU A 91 -11.17 -15.37 -25.80
N GLU A 92 -10.88 -15.26 -24.51
CA GLU A 92 -11.90 -15.27 -23.46
C GLU A 92 -11.62 -14.13 -22.48
N THR A 93 -12.64 -13.34 -22.17
CA THR A 93 -12.54 -12.31 -21.13
C THR A 93 -12.95 -12.94 -19.81
N ILE A 94 -12.01 -13.04 -18.87
CA ILE A 94 -12.25 -13.65 -17.55
C ILE A 94 -12.45 -12.62 -16.45
N ILE A 95 -12.02 -11.37 -16.64
CA ILE A 95 -12.35 -10.24 -15.77
C ILE A 95 -12.79 -9.07 -16.65
N PHE A 96 -13.92 -8.47 -16.32
CA PHE A 96 -14.40 -7.24 -16.96
C PHE A 96 -14.97 -6.29 -15.91
N ASN A 97 -14.59 -5.02 -16.00
CA ASN A 97 -14.97 -3.97 -15.07
C ASN A 97 -14.75 -4.34 -13.59
N GLY A 98 -13.66 -5.05 -13.31
CA GLY A 98 -13.29 -5.48 -11.95
C GLY A 98 -14.03 -6.72 -11.43
N SER A 99 -14.88 -7.34 -12.24
CA SER A 99 -15.66 -8.53 -11.86
C SER A 99 -15.28 -9.74 -12.71
N VAL A 100 -15.18 -10.89 -12.05
CA VAL A 100 -15.00 -12.19 -12.72
C VAL A 100 -16.19 -12.45 -13.64
N GLN A 101 -15.91 -12.82 -14.88
CA GLN A 101 -16.91 -13.29 -15.83
C GLN A 101 -17.05 -14.81 -15.65
N HIS A 102 -18.28 -15.26 -15.40
CA HIS A 102 -18.62 -16.69 -15.43
C HIS A 102 -19.41 -16.96 -16.70
N TYR A 103 -18.98 -17.97 -17.45
CA TYR A 103 -19.75 -18.55 -18.57
C TYR A 103 -20.51 -19.79 -18.09
#